data_AF-A0A821IRI3-F1
#
_entry.id   AF-A0A821IRI3-F1
#
_cell.length_a   1.000
_cell.length_b   1.000
_cell.length_c   1.000
_cell.angle_alpha   90.00
_cell.angle_beta   90.00
_cell.angle_gamma   90.00
#
_symmetry.space_group_name_H-M   'P 1'
#
loop_
_entity.id
_entity.type
_entity.pdbx_description
1 polymer ?
#
loop_
_entity_poly.entity_id
_entity_poly.type
_entity_poly.pdbx_seq_one_letter_code
_entity_poly.pdbx_strand_id
1 'polypeptide(L)'
;GTIQSKHNGACLTSKAELEVWAGPLSDGSQAVVLLNRGNFGSETITVKWSDIGFPVDHSAVVRDLWARKDLGTFTGSYTSPKIDHHAVMMLKITLM
;
A
#
# COMPACT_ATOMS: atom_id res chain seq x y z
N GLY A 1 -0.27 -14.39 8.59
CA GLY A 1 0.18 -14.00 7.24
C GLY A 1 1.43 -13.17 7.39
N THR A 2 2.53 -13.59 6.77
CA THR A 2 3.78 -12.82 6.80
C THR A 2 3.64 -11.66 5.83
N ILE A 3 3.73 -10.44 6.34
CA ILE A 3 3.77 -9.23 5.51
C ILE A 3 5.18 -9.18 4.91
N GLN A 4 5.30 -9.30 3.59
CA GLN A 4 6.61 -9.25 2.93
C GLN A 4 6.99 -7.79 2.66
N SER A 5 8.08 -7.32 3.27
CA SER A 5 8.78 -6.11 2.85
C SER A 5 9.62 -6.44 1.62
N LYS A 6 9.50 -5.67 0.53
CA LYS A 6 10.30 -5.86 -0.68
C LYS A 6 11.68 -5.18 -0.61
N HIS A 7 12.25 -5.03 0.59
CA HIS A 7 13.63 -4.61 0.77
C HIS A 7 14.37 -5.60 1.67
N ASN A 8 15.07 -6.54 1.03
CA ASN A 8 16.08 -7.39 1.65
C ASN A 8 17.05 -6.53 2.47
N GLY A 9 17.33 -6.95 3.70
CA GLY A 9 18.25 -6.24 4.59
C GLY A 9 19.66 -6.15 4.02
N ALA A 10 20.08 -4.93 3.67
CA ALA A 10 21.47 -4.47 3.66
C ALA A 10 21.47 -2.93 3.78
N CYS A 11 22.08 -2.39 4.83
CA CYS A 11 22.21 -0.95 5.03
C CYS A 11 23.29 -0.40 4.10
N LEU A 12 22.86 0.21 2.99
CA LEU A 12 23.69 0.98 2.08
C LEU A 12 22.89 2.24 1.74
N THR A 13 23.00 3.28 2.59
CA THR A 13 22.22 4.55 2.58
C THR A 13 20.70 4.43 2.78
N SER A 14 20.19 5.22 3.72
CA SER A 14 18.83 5.26 4.30
C SER A 14 17.68 5.64 3.36
N LYS A 15 17.57 4.99 2.19
CA LYS A 15 16.69 5.42 1.09
C LYS A 15 15.48 4.51 0.88
N ALA A 16 14.48 4.64 1.73
CA ALA A 16 13.08 4.64 1.31
C ALA A 16 12.27 5.09 2.53
N GLU A 17 12.02 6.38 2.63
CA GLU A 17 11.15 6.95 3.66
C GLU A 17 9.69 6.52 3.46
N LEU A 18 9.34 6.01 2.28
CA LEU A 18 8.01 5.55 1.92
C LEU A 18 8.01 4.03 1.81
N GLU A 19 7.11 3.38 2.53
CA GLU A 19 7.00 1.93 2.57
C GLU A 19 5.60 1.46 2.17
N VAL A 20 5.55 0.33 1.47
CA VAL A 20 4.34 -0.41 1.17
C VAL A 20 4.48 -1.80 1.78
N TRP A 21 3.54 -2.14 2.64
CA TRP A 21 3.44 -3.43 3.31
C TRP A 21 2.13 -4.09 2.89
N ALA A 22 2.16 -5.36 2.50
CA ALA A 22 0.96 -6.08 2.08
C ALA A 22 0.89 -7.50 2.63
N GLY A 23 -0.32 -7.98 2.91
CA GLY A 23 -0.56 -9.34 3.35
C GLY A 23 -1.98 -9.82 3.04
N PRO A 24 -2.15 -11.11 2.66
CA PRO A 24 -3.44 -11.64 2.24
C PRO A 24 -4.39 -11.78 3.43
N LEU A 25 -5.66 -11.51 3.17
CA LEU A 25 -6.78 -11.78 4.07
C LEU A 25 -7.47 -13.09 3.70
N SER A 26 -8.26 -13.63 4.63
CA SER A 26 -8.95 -14.91 4.46
C SER A 26 -9.97 -14.94 3.33
N ASP A 27 -10.46 -13.77 2.90
CA ASP A 27 -11.42 -13.62 1.81
C ASP A 27 -10.76 -13.41 0.43
N GLY A 28 -9.43 -13.58 0.35
CA GLY A 28 -8.67 -13.40 -0.90
C GLY A 28 -8.33 -11.95 -1.23
N SER A 29 -8.80 -10.98 -0.44
CA SER A 29 -8.36 -9.58 -0.55
C SER A 29 -6.96 -9.37 0.05
N GLN A 30 -6.36 -8.23 -0.23
CA GLN A 30 -5.08 -7.81 0.34
C GLN A 30 -5.29 -6.69 1.36
N ALA A 31 -4.70 -6.84 2.55
CA ALA A 31 -4.49 -5.74 3.47
C ALA A 31 -3.19 -5.03 3.08
N VAL A 32 -3.24 -3.72 2.87
CA VAL A 32 -2.10 -2.91 2.45
C VAL A 32 -1.91 -1.75 3.43
N VAL A 33 -0.67 -1.50 3.85
CA VAL A 33 -0.28 -0.37 4.69
C VAL A 33 0.70 0.49 3.90
N LEU A 34 0.38 1.78 3.80
CA LEU A 34 1.23 2.79 3.20
C LEU A 34 1.79 3.65 4.34
N LEU A 35 3.11 3.69 4.50
CA LEU A 35 3.76 4.34 5.63
C LEU A 35 4.77 5.37 5.14
N ASN A 36 4.65 6.60 5.63
CA ASN A 36 5.68 7.62 5.45
C ASN A 36 6.52 7.73 6.74
N ARG A 37 7.72 7.17 6.71
CA ARG A 37 8.75 7.23 7.77
C ARG A 37 9.70 8.43 7.62
N GLY A 38 9.48 9.29 6.64
CA GLY A 38 10.27 10.50 6.46
C GLY A 38 10.15 11.42 7.66
N ASN A 39 11.10 12.36 7.80
CA ASN A 39 11.12 13.29 8.93
C ASN A 39 10.47 14.64 8.61
N PHE A 40 10.04 14.84 7.36
CA PHE A 40 9.48 16.09 6.87
C PHE A 40 8.64 15.84 5.62
N GLY A 41 7.75 16.79 5.32
CA GLY A 41 6.94 16.77 4.10
C GLY A 41 5.73 15.84 4.13
N SER A 42 5.04 15.79 3.00
CA SER A 42 3.87 14.95 2.76
C SER A 42 3.97 14.38 1.36
N GLU A 43 3.95 13.06 1.26
CA GLU A 43 4.28 12.34 0.04
C GLU A 43 3.15 11.39 -0.36
N THR A 44 3.02 11.14 -1.67
CA THR A 44 2.09 10.12 -2.18
C THR A 44 2.80 8.78 -2.28
N ILE A 45 2.11 7.69 -1.93
CA ILE A 45 2.64 6.33 -2.05
C ILE A 45 1.76 5.55 -3.04
N THR A 46 2.41 4.89 -4.00
CA THR A 46 1.73 4.05 -5.00
C THR A 46 1.91 2.57 -4.67
N VAL A 47 0.79 1.84 -4.58
CA VAL A 47 0.78 0.37 -4.56
C VAL A 47 0.40 -0.14 -5.94
N LYS A 48 1.23 -1.02 -6.52
CA LYS A 48 0.92 -1.70 -7.78
C LYS A 48 0.38 -3.10 -7.50
N TRP A 49 -0.55 -3.56 -8.32
CA TRP A 49 -1.12 -4.91 -8.22
C TRP A 49 -0.05 -6.00 -8.28
N SER A 50 0.95 -5.83 -9.16
CA SER A 50 2.11 -6.74 -9.24
C SER A 50 2.90 -6.87 -7.94
N ASP A 51 2.94 -5.83 -7.11
CA ASP A 51 3.70 -5.85 -5.85
C ASP A 51 2.93 -6.55 -4.72
N ILE A 52 1.61 -6.70 -4.87
CA ILE A 52 0.73 -7.37 -3.90
C ILE A 52 0.18 -8.70 -4.45
N GLY A 53 0.81 -9.27 -5.47
CA GLY A 53 0.44 -10.57 -6.03
C GLY A 53 -0.90 -10.59 -6.78
N PHE A 54 -1.41 -9.42 -7.17
CA PHE A 54 -2.59 -9.29 -8.02
C PHE A 54 -2.20 -9.19 -9.50
N PRO A 55 -3.06 -9.61 -10.44
CA PRO A 55 -2.78 -9.45 -11.86
C PRO A 55 -2.71 -7.97 -12.26
N VAL A 56 -1.75 -7.63 -13.13
CA VAL A 56 -1.42 -6.24 -13.48
C VAL A 56 -2.54 -5.46 -14.17
N ASP A 57 -3.41 -6.13 -14.92
CA ASP A 57 -4.45 -5.48 -15.72
C ASP A 57 -5.85 -5.59 -15.10
N HIS A 58 -5.95 -6.09 -13.87
CA HIS A 58 -7.25 -6.28 -13.22
C HIS A 58 -7.71 -5.04 -12.47
N SER A 59 -9.04 -4.89 -12.42
CA SER A 59 -9.70 -3.90 -11.58
C SER A 59 -9.83 -4.43 -10.16
N ALA A 60 -9.59 -3.55 -9.18
CA ALA A 60 -9.79 -3.85 -7.78
C ALA A 60 -10.47 -2.67 -7.07
N VAL A 61 -11.31 -3.00 -6.10
CA VAL A 61 -11.93 -2.02 -5.20
C VAL A 61 -10.94 -1.70 -4.07
N VAL A 62 -10.69 -0.42 -3.84
CA VAL A 62 -9.82 0.07 -2.76
C VAL A 62 -10.67 0.73 -1.68
N ARG A 63 -10.50 0.28 -0.43
CA ARG A 63 -11.18 0.81 0.75
C ARG A 63 -10.18 1.28 1.80
N ASP A 64 -10.35 2.49 2.30
CA ASP A 64 -9.66 2.97 3.50
C ASP A 64 -10.34 2.37 4.74
N LEU A 65 -9.58 1.60 5.51
CA LEU A 65 -10.07 0.91 6.69
C LEU A 65 -10.23 1.83 7.90
N TRP A 66 -9.40 2.87 8.02
CA TRP A 66 -9.48 3.82 9.13
C TRP A 66 -10.57 4.85 8.90
N ALA A 67 -10.66 5.42 7.70
CA ALA A 67 -11.76 6.31 7.33
C ALA A 67 -13.08 5.57 7.09
N ARG A 68 -13.06 4.23 7.06
CA ARG A 68 -14.20 3.35 6.72
C ARG A 68 -14.88 3.75 5.40
N LYS A 69 -14.08 4.15 4.43
CA LYS A 69 -14.53 4.80 3.20
C LYS A 69 -14.05 4.02 1.98
N ASP A 70 -14.96 3.76 1.04
CA ASP A 70 -14.59 3.24 -0.27
C ASP A 70 -14.01 4.37 -1.13
N LEU A 71 -12.81 4.13 -1.68
CA LEU A 71 -12.08 5.11 -2.48
C LEU A 71 -12.38 4.97 -3.97
N GLY A 72 -12.98 3.84 -4.37
CA GLY A 72 -13.39 3.53 -5.73
C GLY A 72 -12.70 2.29 -6.30
N THR A 73 -12.81 2.16 -7.60
CA THR A 73 -12.21 1.07 -8.39
C THR A 73 -11.00 1.58 -9.15
N PHE A 74 -9.91 0.82 -9.09
CA PHE A 74 -8.66 1.15 -9.76
C PHE A 74 -8.09 -0.04 -10.52
N THR A 75 -7.42 0.22 -11.64
CA THR A 75 -6.81 -0.80 -12.50
C THR A 75 -5.30 -0.71 -12.42
N GLY A 76 -4.65 -1.84 -12.17
CA GLY A 76 -3.19 -2.01 -12.08
C GLY A 76 -2.47 -1.37 -10.89
N SER A 77 -2.99 -0.28 -10.33
CA SER A 77 -2.39 0.39 -9.16
C SER A 77 -3.34 1.36 -8.47
N TYR A 78 -2.98 1.76 -7.26
CA TYR A 78 -3.58 2.88 -6.53
C TYR A 78 -2.49 3.81 -5.99
N THR A 79 -2.70 5.12 -6.13
CA THR A 79 -1.84 6.15 -5.55
C THR A 79 -2.61 6.89 -4.46
N SER A 80 -2.03 6.94 -3.26
CA SER A 80 -2.65 7.62 -2.12
C SER A 80 -2.73 9.14 -2.33
N PRO A 81 -3.64 9.84 -1.61
CA PRO A 81 -3.41 11.23 -1.26
C PRO A 81 -2.06 11.40 -0.56
N LYS A 82 -1.62 12.66 -0.38
CA LYS A 82 -0.42 12.94 0.40
C LYS A 82 -0.56 12.40 1.82
N ILE A 83 0.41 11.61 2.25
CA ILE A 83 0.58 11.07 3.59
C ILE A 83 1.68 11.90 4.24
N ASP A 84 1.32 12.61 5.31
CA ASP A 84 2.28 13.40 6.10
C ASP A 84 3.40 12.52 6.66
N HIS A 85 4.55 13.11 6.95
CA HIS A 85 5.63 12.44 7.67
C HIS A 85 5.10 11.78 8.96
N HIS A 86 5.60 10.59 9.26
CA HIS A 86 5.17 9.71 10.35
C HIS A 86 3.69 9.29 10.32
N ALA A 87 2.97 9.61 9.25
CA ALA A 87 1.59 9.15 9.05
C ALA A 87 1.54 7.85 8.24
N VAL A 88 0.38 7.21 8.32
CA VAL A 88 0.12 5.90 7.75
C VAL A 88 -1.31 5.85 7.22
N MET A 89 -1.53 5.05 6.18
CA MET A 89 -2.84 4.75 5.61
C MET A 89 -3.01 3.24 5.53
N MET A 90 -4.16 2.73 5.95
CA MET A 90 -4.48 1.30 5.90
C MET A 90 -5.60 1.04 4.91
N LEU A 91 -5.33 0.18 3.93
CA LEU A 91 -6.21 -0.14 2.83
C LEU A 91 -6.60 -1.62 2.85
N LYS A 92 -7.82 -1.90 2.39
CA LYS A 92 -8.23 -3.22 1.91
C LYS A 92 -8.43 -3.14 0.40
N ILE A 93 -7.84 -4.07 -0.33
CA ILE A 93 -7.88 -4.10 -1.80
C ILE A 93 -8.43 -5.44 -2.25
N THR A 94 -9.53 -5.42 -3.00
CA THR A 94 -10.27 -6.62 -3.41
C THR A 94 -10.38 -6.68 -4.92
N LEU A 95 -9.90 -7.76 -5.55
CA LEU A 95 -10.10 -7.99 -6.99
C LEU A 95 -11.59 -8.04 -7.33
N MET A 96 -11.93 -7.53 -8.52
CA MET A 96 -13.26 -7.66 -9.11
C MET A 96 -13.36 -8.89 -10.01
#